data_AF-A0A1F9N9U3-F1
#
_entry.id   AF-A0A1F9N9U3-F1
#
_cell.length_a   1.000
_cell.length_b   1.000
_cell.length_c   1.000
_cell.angle_alpha   90.00
_cell.angle_beta   90.00
_cell.angle_gamma   90.00
#
_symmetry.space_group_name_H-M   'P 1'
#
loop_
_entity.id
_entity.type
_entity.pdbx_description
1 polymer ?
#
loop_
_entity_poly.entity_id
_entity_poly.type
_entity_poly.pdbx_seq_one_letter_code
_entity_poly.pdbx_strand_id
1 'polypeptide(L)'
;MKALLLIAMAGATAAPASAVAAGNQLDRARVKWEAMDEGQRQTLRDAHSRFKALPEQEQERIRSAYRRFRELPEKKQQYMRDQFRAFSRLPNRERTVILESFRRYKGFSPDRKSQLRKEYGKLINLSPGERRRFIQKMQQWRQLSPEQRQRLRETVRRRRNR
;
A
#
# COMPACT_ATOMS: atom_id res chain seq x y z
N MET A 1 -5.84 8.54 -1.35
CA MET A 1 -4.52 8.97 -1.87
C MET A 1 -4.52 9.50 -3.30
N LYS A 2 -5.56 9.32 -4.14
CA LYS A 2 -5.67 10.07 -5.41
C LYS A 2 -5.44 11.58 -5.18
N ALA A 3 -6.01 12.08 -4.08
CA ALA A 3 -5.82 13.46 -3.65
C ALA A 3 -4.56 13.73 -2.82
N LEU A 4 -4.05 12.77 -2.01
CA LEU A 4 -2.81 12.98 -1.23
C LEU A 4 -1.53 13.03 -2.08
N LEU A 5 -1.51 12.37 -3.24
CA LEU A 5 -0.45 12.55 -4.25
C LEU A 5 -0.61 13.87 -5.02
N LEU A 6 -1.80 14.50 -4.98
CA LEU A 6 -2.06 15.82 -5.61
C LEU A 6 -1.82 17.00 -4.64
N ILE A 7 -1.87 16.79 -3.32
CA ILE A 7 -1.55 17.85 -2.33
C ILE A 7 -0.06 18.22 -2.33
N ALA A 8 0.81 17.33 -2.79
CA ALA A 8 2.22 17.65 -2.95
C ALA A 8 2.53 18.53 -4.20
N MET A 9 1.54 19.30 -4.66
CA MET A 9 1.70 20.39 -5.63
C MET A 9 1.60 21.78 -5.00
N ALA A 10 1.39 21.92 -3.69
CA ALA A 10 1.23 23.22 -3.03
C ALA A 10 2.13 23.44 -1.80
N GLY A 11 3.35 22.87 -1.78
CA GLY A 11 4.27 23.09 -0.66
C GLY A 11 5.64 22.49 -0.86
N ALA A 12 6.47 23.16 -1.66
CA ALA A 12 7.91 22.99 -1.65
C ALA A 12 8.57 24.35 -1.83
N THR A 13 8.83 25.05 -0.71
CA THR A 13 9.87 26.08 -0.67
C THR A 13 11.21 25.37 -0.44
N ALA A 14 11.84 24.96 -1.52
CA ALA A 14 13.26 24.63 -1.59
C ALA A 14 13.82 25.32 -2.84
N ALA A 15 15.02 25.90 -2.71
CA ALA A 15 15.70 26.79 -3.67
C ALA A 15 15.68 26.31 -5.14
N PRO A 16 15.77 27.23 -6.12
CA PRO A 16 15.18 27.06 -7.44
C PRO A 16 16.06 26.22 -8.34
N ALA A 17 15.63 25.00 -8.64
CA ALA A 17 15.90 24.41 -9.94
C ALA A 17 15.04 25.17 -10.97
N SER A 18 15.58 26.28 -11.49
CA SER A 18 15.05 27.17 -12.53
C SER A 18 13.58 27.63 -12.38
N ALA A 19 13.37 28.93 -12.19
CA ALA A 19 12.04 29.57 -12.15
C ALA A 19 11.14 29.21 -13.35
N VAL A 20 11.74 28.86 -14.50
CA VAL A 20 11.03 28.40 -15.72
C VAL A 20 10.42 27.00 -15.54
N ALA A 21 11.10 26.08 -14.84
CA ALA A 21 10.56 24.76 -14.54
C ALA A 21 9.42 24.82 -13.51
N ALA A 22 9.53 25.75 -12.54
CA ALA A 22 8.46 26.03 -11.59
C ALA A 22 7.22 26.67 -12.26
N GLY A 23 7.41 27.64 -13.17
CA GLY A 23 6.33 28.25 -13.96
C GLY A 23 5.58 27.22 -14.81
N ASN A 24 6.31 26.43 -15.60
CA ASN A 24 5.73 25.35 -16.42
C ASN A 24 4.96 24.30 -15.60
N GLN A 25 5.35 24.08 -14.34
CA GLN A 25 4.67 23.13 -13.48
C GLN A 25 3.37 23.69 -12.88
N LEU A 26 3.33 24.99 -12.57
CA LEU A 26 2.12 25.69 -12.13
C LEU A 26 1.08 25.78 -13.25
N ASP A 27 1.51 26.06 -14.49
CA ASP A 27 0.62 26.10 -15.64
C ASP A 27 -0.01 24.72 -15.92
N ARG A 28 0.78 23.65 -15.85
CA ARG A 28 0.28 22.28 -15.98
C ARG A 28 -0.66 21.89 -14.84
N ALA A 29 -0.41 22.37 -13.63
CA ALA A 29 -1.30 22.13 -12.48
C ALA A 29 -2.64 22.85 -12.66
N ARG A 30 -2.60 24.09 -13.14
CA ARG A 30 -3.78 24.91 -13.45
C ARG A 30 -4.64 24.28 -14.55
N VAL A 31 -4.04 23.91 -15.67
CA VAL A 31 -4.75 23.23 -16.78
C VAL A 31 -5.42 21.94 -16.29
N LYS A 32 -4.73 21.16 -15.44
CA LYS A 32 -5.33 19.95 -14.83
C LYS A 32 -6.46 20.27 -13.86
N TRP A 33 -6.38 21.36 -13.10
CA TRP A 33 -7.42 21.77 -12.17
C TRP A 33 -8.67 22.27 -12.89
N GLU A 34 -8.49 23.07 -13.94
CA GLU A 34 -9.57 23.58 -14.79
C GLU A 34 -10.31 22.45 -15.52
N ALA A 35 -9.60 21.38 -15.87
CA ALA A 35 -10.20 20.17 -16.47
C ALA A 35 -10.94 19.26 -15.48
N MET A 36 -10.91 19.53 -14.17
CA MET A 36 -11.59 18.71 -13.15
C MET A 36 -13.04 19.15 -12.93
N ASP A 37 -13.95 18.19 -12.82
CA ASP A 37 -15.32 18.45 -12.38
C ASP A 37 -15.36 18.92 -10.90
N GLU A 38 -16.50 19.45 -10.46
CA GLU A 38 -16.63 19.99 -9.10
C GLU A 38 -16.46 18.91 -8.01
N GLY A 39 -16.86 17.66 -8.26
CA GLY A 39 -16.68 16.57 -7.31
C GLY A 39 -15.21 16.18 -7.13
N GLN A 40 -14.44 16.20 -8.22
CA GLN A 40 -12.99 16.00 -8.21
C GLN A 40 -12.28 17.13 -7.47
N ARG A 41 -12.65 18.39 -7.77
CA ARG A 41 -12.12 19.57 -7.07
C ARG A 41 -12.43 19.52 -5.58
N GLN A 42 -13.65 19.14 -5.20
CA GLN A 42 -14.02 18.99 -3.79
C GLN A 42 -13.21 17.90 -3.08
N THR A 43 -13.02 16.75 -3.73
CA THR A 43 -12.18 15.66 -3.19
C THR A 43 -10.74 16.13 -2.91
N LEU A 44 -10.20 17.01 -3.77
CA LEU A 44 -8.89 17.62 -3.56
C LEU A 44 -8.89 18.62 -2.40
N ARG A 45 -9.89 19.50 -2.31
CA ARG A 45 -10.03 20.45 -1.19
C ARG A 45 -10.11 19.72 0.14
N ASP A 46 -10.94 18.68 0.24
CA ASP A 46 -11.10 17.87 1.46
C ASP A 46 -9.80 17.18 1.85
N ALA A 47 -9.07 16.66 0.87
CA ALA A 47 -7.80 16.02 1.14
C ALA A 47 -6.76 17.05 1.60
N HIS A 48 -6.71 18.24 0.96
CA HIS A 48 -5.81 19.33 1.35
C HIS A 48 -6.08 19.80 2.78
N SER A 49 -7.36 20.00 3.14
CA SER A 49 -7.76 20.33 4.50
C SER A 49 -7.30 19.27 5.51
N ARG A 50 -7.53 17.99 5.22
CA ARG A 50 -7.04 16.88 6.05
C ARG A 50 -5.52 16.86 6.20
N PHE A 51 -4.77 17.18 5.14
CA PHE A 51 -3.32 17.24 5.20
C PHE A 51 -2.83 18.41 6.06
N LYS A 52 -3.44 19.60 5.90
CA LYS A 52 -3.12 20.79 6.70
C LYS A 52 -3.42 20.60 8.18
N ALA A 53 -4.42 19.77 8.52
CA ALA A 53 -4.76 19.43 9.88
C ALA A 53 -3.79 18.40 10.53
N LEU A 54 -2.86 17.81 9.78
CA LEU A 54 -1.86 16.89 10.35
C LEU A 54 -0.75 17.65 11.08
N PRO A 55 -0.16 17.06 12.14
CA PRO A 55 1.07 17.58 12.74
C PRO A 55 2.19 17.71 11.71
N GLU A 56 3.09 18.70 11.88
CA GLU A 56 4.16 18.98 10.90
C GLU A 56 5.04 17.76 10.63
N GLN A 57 5.32 16.93 11.63
CA GLN A 57 6.08 15.69 11.46
C GLN A 57 5.39 14.71 10.49
N GLU A 58 4.07 14.57 10.56
CA GLU A 58 3.32 13.71 9.64
C GLU A 58 3.19 14.34 8.26
N GLN A 59 3.06 15.67 8.18
CA GLN A 59 3.12 16.39 6.90
C GLN A 59 4.46 16.11 6.19
N GLU A 60 5.58 16.23 6.90
CA GLU A 60 6.91 15.99 6.32
C GLU A 60 7.13 14.53 5.95
N ARG A 61 6.60 13.57 6.74
CA ARG A 61 6.62 12.15 6.35
C ARG A 61 5.92 11.92 5.02
N ILE A 62 4.77 12.56 4.78
CA ILE A 62 4.03 12.47 3.53
C ILE A 62 4.80 13.15 2.38
N ARG A 63 5.34 14.36 2.60
CA ARG A 63 6.16 15.07 1.59
C ARG A 63 7.38 14.25 1.19
N SER A 64 8.11 13.68 2.15
CA SER A 64 9.27 12.81 1.93
C SER A 64 8.88 11.50 1.20
N ALA A 65 7.75 10.89 1.55
CA ALA A 65 7.25 9.72 0.81
C ALA A 65 6.91 10.06 -0.64
N TYR A 66 6.34 11.25 -0.89
CA TYR A 66 6.03 11.72 -2.23
C TYR A 66 7.28 12.00 -3.08
N ARG A 67 8.31 12.66 -2.50
CA ARG A 67 9.59 12.89 -3.19
C ARG A 67 10.20 11.56 -3.67
N ARG A 68 10.32 10.58 -2.76
CA ARG A 68 10.79 9.23 -3.08
C ARG A 68 9.94 8.53 -4.15
N PHE A 69 8.62 8.73 -4.15
CA PHE A 69 7.75 8.17 -5.18
C PHE A 69 8.04 8.77 -6.56
N ARG A 70 8.26 10.09 -6.66
CA ARG A 70 8.57 10.76 -7.94
C ARG A 70 9.92 10.37 -8.51
N GLU A 71 10.86 9.98 -7.66
CA GLU A 71 12.19 9.48 -8.05
C GLU A 71 12.15 8.05 -8.59
N LEU A 72 11.05 7.30 -8.38
CA LEU A 72 10.93 5.96 -8.93
C LEU A 72 10.82 5.98 -10.46
N PRO A 73 11.35 4.96 -11.16
CA PRO A 73 11.11 4.79 -12.59
C PRO A 73 9.60 4.72 -12.90
N GLU A 74 9.19 5.25 -14.05
CA GLU A 74 7.77 5.39 -14.42
C GLU A 74 7.00 4.05 -14.33
N LYS A 75 7.61 2.95 -14.75
CA LYS A 75 7.02 1.61 -14.62
C LYS A 75 6.71 1.24 -13.16
N LYS A 76 7.58 1.59 -12.22
CA LYS A 76 7.35 1.35 -10.78
C LYS A 76 6.29 2.30 -10.23
N GLN A 77 6.30 3.57 -10.65
CA GLN A 77 5.24 4.51 -10.26
C GLN A 77 3.87 4.00 -10.71
N GLN A 78 3.77 3.54 -11.96
CA GLN A 78 2.54 2.99 -12.52
C GLN A 78 2.07 1.74 -11.78
N TYR A 79 2.98 0.79 -11.51
CA TYR A 79 2.68 -0.38 -10.68
C TYR A 79 2.08 0.01 -9.32
N MET A 80 2.69 0.99 -8.62
CA MET A 80 2.17 1.46 -7.34
C MET A 80 0.80 2.15 -7.46
N ARG A 81 0.57 2.92 -8.53
CA ARG A 81 -0.74 3.51 -8.84
C ARG A 81 -1.80 2.44 -9.03
N ASP A 82 -1.48 1.35 -9.72
CA ASP A 82 -2.41 0.24 -9.97
C ASP A 82 -2.70 -0.57 -8.72
N GLN A 83 -1.69 -0.87 -7.91
CA GLN A 83 -1.88 -1.52 -6.60
C GLN A 83 -2.76 -0.67 -5.68
N PHE A 84 -2.55 0.66 -5.66
CA PHE A 84 -3.40 1.55 -4.88
C PHE A 84 -4.84 1.60 -5.39
N ARG A 85 -5.04 1.59 -6.72
CA ARG A 85 -6.37 1.55 -7.34
C ARG A 85 -7.10 0.26 -6.98
N ALA A 86 -6.42 -0.89 -7.05
CA ALA A 86 -6.96 -2.18 -6.64
C ALA A 86 -7.34 -2.15 -5.14
N PHE A 87 -6.44 -1.70 -4.27
CA PHE A 87 -6.70 -1.58 -2.83
C PHE A 87 -7.90 -0.67 -2.52
N SER A 88 -8.05 0.46 -3.23
CA SER A 88 -9.14 1.41 -3.00
C SER A 88 -10.52 0.86 -3.38
N ARG A 89 -10.56 -0.13 -4.29
CA ARG A 89 -11.79 -0.80 -4.72
C ARG A 89 -12.21 -1.95 -3.80
N LEU A 90 -11.34 -2.36 -2.87
CA LEU A 90 -11.66 -3.43 -1.92
C LEU A 90 -12.79 -2.99 -0.98
N PRO A 91 -13.70 -3.92 -0.59
CA PRO A 91 -14.67 -3.67 0.47
C PRO A 91 -13.99 -3.22 1.76
N ASN A 92 -14.68 -2.39 2.56
CA ASN A 92 -14.12 -1.82 3.80
C ASN A 92 -13.52 -2.89 4.73
N ARG A 93 -14.20 -4.03 4.90
CA ARG A 93 -13.73 -5.14 5.73
C ARG A 93 -12.36 -5.66 5.28
N GLU A 94 -12.17 -5.84 3.98
CA GLU A 94 -10.90 -6.35 3.43
C GLU A 94 -9.78 -5.33 3.58
N ARG A 95 -10.06 -4.05 3.33
CA ARG A 95 -9.08 -2.98 3.56
C ARG A 95 -8.64 -2.95 5.03
N THR A 96 -9.57 -3.07 5.98
CA THR A 96 -9.27 -3.10 7.41
C THR A 96 -8.33 -4.25 7.74
N VAL A 97 -8.60 -5.46 7.27
CA VAL A 97 -7.73 -6.62 7.49
C VAL A 97 -6.31 -6.39 6.98
N ILE A 98 -6.16 -5.79 5.79
CA ILE A 98 -4.86 -5.46 5.21
C ILE A 98 -4.12 -4.42 6.07
N LEU A 99 -4.81 -3.35 6.47
CA LEU A 99 -4.23 -2.26 7.27
C LEU A 99 -3.81 -2.73 8.66
N GLU A 100 -4.60 -3.57 9.32
CA GLU A 100 -4.27 -4.19 10.61
C GLU A 100 -3.08 -5.14 10.49
N SER A 101 -3.07 -5.97 9.44
CA SER A 101 -1.96 -6.88 9.17
C SER A 101 -0.66 -6.11 8.94
N PHE A 102 -0.72 -4.98 8.22
CA PHE A 102 0.42 -4.09 8.04
C PHE A 102 0.85 -3.41 9.34
N ARG A 103 -0.10 -2.95 10.17
CA ARG A 103 0.20 -2.38 11.50
C ARG A 103 0.95 -3.37 12.38
N ARG A 104 0.47 -4.62 12.45
CA ARG A 104 1.15 -5.71 13.17
C ARG A 104 2.53 -6.01 12.60
N TYR A 105 2.66 -6.08 11.27
CA TYR A 105 3.96 -6.30 10.62
C TYR A 105 4.98 -5.21 10.96
N LYS A 106 4.57 -3.94 11.03
CA LYS A 106 5.45 -2.83 11.42
C LYS A 106 6.03 -3.00 12.82
N GLY A 107 5.27 -3.56 13.75
CA GLY A 107 5.70 -3.83 15.13
C GLY A 107 6.62 -5.05 15.31
N PHE A 108 6.84 -5.87 14.28
CA PHE A 108 7.73 -7.03 14.39
C PHE A 108 9.21 -6.64 14.46
N SER A 109 10.00 -7.47 15.16
CA SER A 109 11.46 -7.37 15.20
C SER A 109 12.07 -7.54 13.79
N PRO A 110 13.29 -7.02 13.55
CA PRO A 110 13.99 -7.19 12.28
C PRO A 110 14.10 -8.66 11.84
N ASP A 111 14.41 -9.57 12.76
CA ASP A 111 14.52 -11.01 12.48
C ASP A 111 13.18 -11.60 12.05
N ARG A 112 12.11 -11.25 12.76
CA ARG A 112 10.77 -11.72 12.40
C ARG A 112 10.34 -11.19 11.04
N LYS A 113 10.66 -9.92 10.71
CA LYS A 113 10.43 -9.35 9.38
C LYS A 113 11.26 -10.05 8.31
N SER A 114 12.51 -10.37 8.60
CA SER A 114 13.40 -11.13 7.70
C SER A 114 12.84 -12.51 7.38
N GLN A 115 12.43 -13.24 8.42
CA GLN A 115 11.82 -14.56 8.28
C GLN A 115 10.53 -14.50 7.45
N LEU A 116 9.65 -13.54 7.71
CA LEU A 116 8.42 -13.38 6.93
C LEU A 116 8.69 -13.03 5.46
N ARG A 117 9.68 -12.19 5.17
CA ARG A 117 10.09 -11.91 3.78
C ARG A 117 10.60 -13.16 3.08
N LYS A 118 11.39 -13.99 3.76
CA LYS A 118 11.89 -15.27 3.21
C LYS A 118 10.74 -16.22 2.88
N GLU A 119 9.83 -16.43 3.83
CA GLU A 119 8.66 -17.31 3.60
C GLU A 119 7.73 -16.77 2.51
N TYR A 120 7.51 -15.45 2.47
CA TYR A 120 6.73 -14.82 1.41
C TYR A 120 7.41 -14.93 0.04
N GLY A 121 8.73 -14.80 -0.01
CA GLY A 121 9.52 -15.01 -1.22
C GLY A 121 9.35 -16.43 -1.79
N LYS A 122 9.37 -17.45 -0.94
CA LYS A 122 9.07 -18.83 -1.35
C LYS A 122 7.68 -18.96 -1.98
N LEU A 123 6.67 -18.30 -1.40
CA LEU A 123 5.31 -18.32 -1.90
C LEU A 123 5.16 -17.62 -3.26
N ILE A 124 5.85 -16.50 -3.47
CA ILE A 124 5.88 -15.81 -4.77
C ILE A 124 6.63 -16.64 -5.82
N ASN A 125 7.65 -17.39 -5.41
CA ASN A 125 8.41 -18.22 -6.36
C ASN A 125 7.68 -19.52 -6.73
N LEU A 126 6.57 -19.88 -6.05
CA LEU A 126 5.73 -20.99 -6.48
C LEU A 126 5.16 -20.73 -7.88
N SER A 127 5.09 -21.79 -8.69
CA SER A 127 4.37 -21.74 -9.96
C SER A 127 2.89 -21.38 -9.75
N PRO A 128 2.19 -20.84 -10.76
CA PRO A 128 0.78 -20.48 -10.63
C PRO A 128 -0.11 -21.64 -10.12
N GLY A 129 0.17 -22.87 -10.55
CA GLY A 129 -0.55 -24.07 -10.11
C GLY A 129 -0.31 -24.41 -8.64
N GLU A 130 0.95 -24.35 -8.18
CA GLU A 130 1.31 -24.59 -6.78
C GLU A 130 0.75 -23.53 -5.86
N ARG A 131 0.81 -22.26 -6.27
CA ARG A 131 0.25 -21.16 -5.49
C ARG A 131 -1.27 -21.30 -5.33
N ARG A 132 -1.99 -21.71 -6.38
CA ARG A 132 -3.43 -22.00 -6.29
C ARG A 132 -3.71 -23.11 -5.28
N ARG A 133 -2.98 -24.23 -5.35
CA ARG A 133 -3.12 -25.34 -4.38
C ARG A 133 -2.82 -24.88 -2.95
N PHE A 134 -1.79 -24.06 -2.76
CA PHE A 134 -1.47 -23.50 -1.45
C PHE A 134 -2.62 -22.64 -0.91
N ILE A 135 -3.15 -21.72 -1.72
CA ILE A 135 -4.26 -20.84 -1.34
C ILE A 135 -5.51 -21.67 -0.98
N GLN A 136 -5.84 -22.69 -1.77
CA GLN A 136 -6.97 -23.59 -1.49
C GLN A 136 -6.81 -24.33 -0.16
N LYS A 137 -5.64 -24.93 0.09
CA LYS A 137 -5.34 -25.58 1.38
C LYS A 137 -5.46 -24.60 2.55
N MET A 138 -4.97 -23.38 2.37
CA MET A 138 -5.11 -22.29 3.35
C MET A 138 -6.58 -21.95 3.63
N GLN A 139 -7.41 -21.86 2.58
CA GLN A 139 -8.84 -21.59 2.73
C GLN A 139 -9.56 -22.73 3.47
N GLN A 140 -9.30 -23.98 3.10
CA GLN A 140 -9.81 -25.16 3.82
C GLN A 140 -9.39 -25.14 5.29
N TRP A 141 -8.11 -24.87 5.56
CA TRP A 141 -7.60 -24.77 6.93
C TRP A 141 -8.31 -23.71 7.78
N ARG A 142 -8.67 -22.56 7.17
CA ARG A 142 -9.42 -21.49 7.85
C ARG A 142 -10.85 -21.91 8.20
N GLN A 143 -11.45 -22.80 7.43
CA GLN A 143 -12.80 -23.32 7.68
C GLN A 143 -12.85 -24.39 8.79
N LEU A 144 -11.72 -25.06 9.09
CA LEU A 144 -11.65 -26.06 10.15
C LEU A 144 -11.81 -25.44 11.55
N SER A 145 -12.54 -26.13 12.43
CA SER A 145 -12.65 -25.81 13.86
C SER A 145 -11.30 -26.03 14.58
N PRO A 146 -11.10 -25.44 15.78
CA PRO A 146 -9.92 -25.69 16.60
C PRO A 146 -9.65 -27.18 16.84
N GLU A 147 -10.69 -27.96 17.14
CA GLU A 147 -10.63 -29.41 17.42
C GLU A 147 -10.24 -30.19 16.16
N GLN A 148 -10.82 -29.85 15.01
CA GLN A 148 -10.47 -30.46 13.72
C GLN A 148 -9.02 -30.19 13.35
N ARG A 149 -8.53 -28.97 13.58
CA ARG A 149 -7.11 -28.62 13.37
C ARG A 149 -6.20 -29.43 14.28
N GLN A 150 -6.58 -29.63 15.54
CA GLN A 150 -5.78 -30.38 16.50
C GLN A 150 -5.66 -31.86 16.10
N ARG A 151 -6.78 -32.50 15.73
CA ARG A 151 -6.79 -33.89 15.23
C ARG A 151 -5.91 -34.06 14.00
N LEU A 152 -5.96 -33.11 13.06
CA LEU A 152 -5.09 -33.11 11.87
C LEU A 152 -3.61 -33.01 12.24
N ARG A 153 -3.24 -32.12 13.18
CA ARG A 153 -1.85 -32.00 13.65
C ARG A 153 -1.36 -33.30 14.27
N GLU A 154 -2.18 -33.94 15.11
CA GLU A 154 -1.85 -35.22 15.74
C GLU A 154 -1.67 -36.33 14.71
N THR A 155 -2.55 -36.40 13.70
CA THR A 155 -2.44 -37.37 12.61
C THR A 155 -1.15 -37.20 11.83
N VAL A 156 -0.79 -35.96 11.47
CA VAL A 156 0.47 -35.65 10.77
C VAL A 156 1.68 -35.98 11.65
N ARG A 157 1.65 -35.65 12.95
CA ARG A 157 2.72 -35.97 13.90
C ARG A 157 2.94 -37.48 14.01
N ARG A 158 1.87 -38.28 14.10
CA ARG A 158 1.94 -39.74 14.15
C ARG A 158 2.54 -40.34 12.88
N ARG A 159 2.19 -39.80 11.70
CA ARG A 159 2.76 -40.25 10.42
C ARG A 159 4.24 -39.90 10.26
N ARG A 160 4.70 -38.79 10.83
CA ARG A 160 6.09 -38.35 10.76
C ARG A 160 7.02 -39.10 11.73
N ASN A 161 6.45 -39.68 12.80
CA ASN A 161 7.19 -40.43 13.83
C ASN A 161 7.13 -41.96 13.63
N ARG A 162 6.58 -42.41 12.50
CA ARG A 162 6.68 -43.78 12.01
C ARG A 162 7.70 -43.82 10.89
#